data_AF-A0A7G9GTK9-F1
#
_entry.id   AF-A0A7G9GTK9-F1
#
_cell.length_a   1.000
_cell.length_b   1.000
_cell.length_c   1.000
_cell.angle_alpha   90.00
_cell.angle_beta   90.00
_cell.angle_gamma   90.00
#
_symmetry.space_group_name_H-M   'P 1'
#
loop_
_entity.id
_entity.type
_entity.pdbx_description
1 polymer ?
#
loop_
_entity_poly.entity_id
_entity_poly.type
_entity_poly.pdbx_seq_one_letter_code
_entity_poly.pdbx_strand_id
1 'polypeptide(L)'
;MRKLGIALYPDKTELIEDQAYLKMAKDIGYERVFMSFLQIDVNNPMRSIQRIKESAKLAHDMGFSVTLDIHPMVFTYLKCKEDDLSYFHAMGIDVLRLDKGYDGYTEAMMSHNPYGIMIEVNMSNHTHYLQRILDHQPDTEHLCGSHNFYPQRFTALSLSTFQTCSEMFHRHHIHSAAFITSKHASISPWPISEGLCTLECHRDLPLRVQAQHMKMLNAVDDIIIGNAFALKEELGEVKQVFDTSIDELHIHLHEETTPLEKELLFQGVYEYRGDASAYVIRSSKNRAKYHTYSLPAHAVTRDIHKGDILILNEAYGQYKAELQIALCDRLADSKINVVGHIVEDEMILLDAMCPFQKFQLKEEIKK
;
A
#
# COMPACT_ATOMS: atom_id res chain seq x y z
N MET A 1 -10.38 -11.45 -3.05
CA MET A 1 -10.59 -10.00 -3.36
C MET A 1 -9.71 -9.21 -2.42
N ARG A 2 -9.08 -8.14 -2.91
CA ARG A 2 -8.25 -7.23 -2.12
C ARG A 2 -9.06 -6.52 -1.05
N LYS A 3 -8.46 -6.26 0.12
CA LYS A 3 -9.09 -5.54 1.21
C LYS A 3 -8.23 -4.40 1.71
N LEU A 4 -8.90 -3.37 2.23
CA LEU A 4 -8.27 -2.37 3.06
C LEU A 4 -8.44 -2.72 4.54
N GLY A 5 -7.35 -2.57 5.29
CA GLY A 5 -7.31 -2.80 6.72
C GLY A 5 -6.83 -1.62 7.54
N ILE A 6 -7.18 -1.63 8.82
CA ILE A 6 -6.67 -0.72 9.85
C ILE A 6 -6.14 -1.51 11.04
N ALA A 7 -5.19 -0.95 11.77
CA ALA A 7 -4.74 -1.53 13.03
C ALA A 7 -5.52 -0.98 14.23
N LEU A 8 -5.58 -1.79 15.30
CA LEU A 8 -6.02 -1.39 16.64
C LEU A 8 -5.04 -1.90 17.69
N TYR A 9 -4.88 -1.13 18.76
CA TYR A 9 -4.02 -1.47 19.90
C TYR A 9 -4.80 -1.32 21.23
N PRO A 10 -5.73 -2.25 21.54
CA PRO A 10 -6.72 -2.09 22.62
C PRO A 10 -6.14 -1.90 24.03
N ASP A 11 -4.89 -2.31 24.24
CA ASP A 11 -4.17 -2.12 25.51
C ASP A 11 -3.77 -0.65 25.77
N LYS A 12 -3.83 0.19 24.73
CA LYS A 12 -3.41 1.59 24.74
C LYS A 12 -4.54 2.56 24.47
N THR A 13 -5.76 2.06 24.27
CA THR A 13 -6.94 2.82 23.89
C THR A 13 -8.15 2.38 24.70
N GLU A 14 -9.14 3.26 24.78
CA GLU A 14 -10.43 2.96 25.40
C GLU A 14 -11.39 2.34 24.38
N LEU A 15 -12.32 1.50 24.86
CA LEU A 15 -13.25 0.77 23.97
C LEU A 15 -14.11 1.72 23.12
N ILE A 16 -14.45 2.89 23.68
CA ILE A 16 -15.24 3.90 22.97
C ILE A 16 -14.47 4.54 21.81
N GLU A 17 -13.15 4.67 21.93
CA GLU A 17 -12.27 5.19 20.88
C GLU A 17 -12.13 4.14 19.76
N ASP A 18 -11.91 2.87 20.13
CA ASP A 18 -11.89 1.75 19.19
C ASP A 18 -13.19 1.68 18.40
N GLN A 19 -14.35 1.79 19.06
CA GLN A 19 -15.67 1.78 18.43
C GLN A 19 -15.84 2.93 17.44
N ALA A 20 -15.43 4.15 17.82
CA ALA A 20 -15.53 5.32 16.96
C ALA A 20 -14.68 5.16 15.69
N TYR A 21 -13.45 4.64 15.84
CA TYR A 21 -12.55 4.41 14.71
C TYR A 21 -13.02 3.30 13.79
N LEU A 22 -13.46 2.16 14.35
CA LEU A 22 -14.04 1.05 13.59
C LEU A 22 -15.25 1.51 12.79
N LYS A 23 -16.14 2.31 13.40
CA LYS A 23 -17.32 2.83 12.70
C LYS A 23 -16.92 3.72 11.53
N MET A 24 -15.98 4.65 11.76
CA MET A 24 -15.48 5.54 10.71
C MET A 24 -14.86 4.77 9.55
N ALA A 25 -14.00 3.78 9.84
CA ALA A 25 -13.37 2.96 8.82
C ALA A 25 -14.39 2.10 8.07
N LYS A 26 -15.40 1.54 8.77
CA LYS A 26 -16.46 0.73 8.16
C LYS A 26 -17.33 1.57 7.23
N ASP A 27 -17.71 2.78 7.65
CA ASP A 27 -18.52 3.70 6.83
C ASP A 27 -17.79 4.11 5.54
N ILE A 28 -16.44 4.13 5.55
CA ILE A 28 -15.61 4.40 4.37
C ILE A 28 -15.43 3.14 3.50
N GLY A 29 -15.57 1.94 4.08
CA GLY A 29 -15.49 0.66 3.38
C GLY A 29 -14.20 -0.13 3.63
N TYR A 30 -13.56 0.06 4.78
CA TYR A 30 -12.52 -0.85 5.27
C TYR A 30 -13.17 -2.13 5.80
N GLU A 31 -12.49 -3.26 5.63
CA GLU A 31 -13.06 -4.59 5.88
C GLU A 31 -12.19 -5.49 6.76
N ARG A 32 -10.96 -5.07 7.07
CA ARG A 32 -10.01 -5.83 7.87
C ARG A 32 -9.51 -5.04 9.07
N VAL A 33 -9.31 -5.72 10.20
CA VAL A 33 -8.68 -5.15 11.39
C VAL A 33 -7.51 -6.00 11.81
N PHE A 34 -6.35 -5.37 12.01
CA PHE A 34 -5.17 -5.98 12.58
C PHE A 34 -5.05 -5.58 14.05
N MET A 35 -4.89 -6.56 14.95
CA MET A 35 -4.58 -6.34 16.35
C MET A 35 -3.32 -7.12 16.70
N SER A 36 -2.49 -6.56 17.56
CA SER A 36 -1.29 -7.25 18.02
C SER A 36 -1.35 -7.55 19.51
N PHE A 37 -1.03 -8.80 19.82
CA PHE A 37 -1.02 -9.42 21.14
C PHE A 37 0.42 -9.55 21.68
N LEU A 38 1.42 -8.94 21.02
CA LEU A 38 2.84 -9.08 21.39
C LEU A 38 3.23 -8.22 22.62
N GLN A 39 2.44 -7.20 22.94
CA GLN A 39 2.74 -6.15 23.92
C GLN A 39 1.83 -6.21 25.15
N ILE A 40 1.39 -7.42 25.53
CA ILE A 40 0.64 -7.64 26.77
C ILE A 40 1.39 -7.03 27.94
N ASP A 41 0.69 -6.28 28.79
CA ASP A 41 1.26 -5.82 30.05
C ASP A 41 1.56 -7.03 30.93
N VAL A 42 2.84 -7.38 31.04
CA VAL A 42 3.29 -8.52 31.87
C VAL A 42 2.93 -8.35 33.35
N ASN A 43 2.69 -7.11 33.80
CA ASN A 43 2.25 -6.83 35.17
C ASN A 43 0.73 -7.00 35.33
N ASN A 44 -0.05 -6.85 34.25
CA ASN A 44 -1.49 -7.05 34.27
C ASN A 44 -2.02 -7.70 32.97
N PRO A 45 -1.63 -8.96 32.71
CA PRO A 45 -1.92 -9.63 31.45
C PRO A 45 -3.41 -9.87 31.26
N MET A 46 -4.16 -10.10 32.35
CA MET A 46 -5.60 -10.33 32.29
C MET A 46 -6.37 -9.12 31.78
N ARG A 47 -5.94 -7.90 32.13
CA ARG A 47 -6.55 -6.67 31.60
C ARG A 47 -6.33 -6.56 30.10
N SER A 48 -5.10 -6.77 29.62
CA SER A 48 -4.77 -6.75 28.20
C SER A 48 -5.61 -7.75 27.41
N ILE A 49 -5.66 -9.00 27.88
CA ILE A 49 -6.44 -10.06 27.26
C ILE A 49 -7.92 -9.68 27.18
N GLN A 50 -8.47 -9.11 28.25
CA GLN A 50 -9.87 -8.68 28.29
C GLN A 50 -10.15 -7.56 27.28
N ARG A 51 -9.28 -6.54 27.21
CA ARG A 51 -9.43 -5.43 26.25
C ARG A 51 -9.38 -5.92 24.81
N ILE A 52 -8.44 -6.80 24.49
CA ILE A 52 -8.32 -7.38 23.15
C ILE A 52 -9.56 -8.20 22.80
N LYS A 53 -10.10 -9.00 23.73
CA LYS A 53 -11.35 -9.74 23.52
C LYS A 53 -12.53 -8.83 23.22
N GLU A 54 -12.69 -7.75 23.99
CA GLU A 54 -13.77 -6.79 23.80
C GLU A 54 -13.67 -6.12 22.42
N SER A 55 -12.50 -5.63 22.04
CA SER A 55 -12.31 -4.94 20.75
C SER A 55 -12.37 -5.91 19.56
N ALA A 56 -11.86 -7.14 19.70
CA ALA A 56 -11.95 -8.18 18.67
C ALA A 56 -13.42 -8.55 18.42
N LYS A 57 -14.19 -8.82 19.49
CA LYS A 57 -15.62 -9.10 19.38
C LYS A 57 -16.37 -7.92 18.75
N LEU A 58 -16.08 -6.70 19.17
CA LEU A 58 -16.69 -5.49 18.61
C LEU A 58 -16.43 -5.38 17.10
N ALA A 59 -15.17 -5.54 16.68
CA ALA A 59 -14.80 -5.48 15.26
C ALA A 59 -15.49 -6.60 14.45
N HIS A 60 -15.52 -7.83 14.97
CA HIS A 60 -16.17 -8.96 14.33
C HIS A 60 -17.70 -8.76 14.21
N ASP A 61 -18.36 -8.31 15.28
CA ASP A 61 -19.81 -8.01 15.27
C ASP A 61 -20.16 -6.85 14.30
N MET A 62 -19.21 -5.95 14.03
CA MET A 62 -19.31 -4.91 13.00
C MET A 62 -18.99 -5.40 11.57
N GLY A 63 -18.68 -6.69 11.42
CA GLY A 63 -18.41 -7.34 10.13
C GLY A 63 -17.02 -7.04 9.57
N PHE A 64 -16.01 -6.78 10.42
CA PHE A 64 -14.61 -6.80 10.00
C PHE A 64 -14.07 -8.22 10.08
N SER A 65 -13.13 -8.55 9.18
CA SER A 65 -12.25 -9.71 9.36
C SER A 65 -11.14 -9.33 10.34
N VAL A 66 -11.07 -10.05 11.47
CA VAL A 66 -10.18 -9.73 12.59
C VAL A 66 -8.92 -10.59 12.54
N THR A 67 -7.77 -9.95 12.36
CA THR A 67 -6.44 -10.55 12.47
C THR A 67 -5.87 -10.31 13.87
N LEU A 68 -5.47 -11.38 14.55
CA LEU A 68 -4.74 -11.30 15.81
C LEU A 68 -3.31 -11.81 15.62
N ASP A 69 -2.35 -10.92 15.84
CA ASP A 69 -0.92 -11.19 15.77
C ASP A 69 -0.37 -11.65 17.11
N ILE A 70 0.15 -12.87 17.13
CA ILE A 70 0.60 -13.54 18.33
C ILE A 70 2.06 -14.00 18.20
N HIS A 71 2.74 -14.02 19.35
CA HIS A 71 3.97 -14.79 19.47
C HIS A 71 3.59 -16.24 19.81
N PRO A 72 4.22 -17.27 19.19
CA PRO A 72 4.00 -18.69 19.48
C PRO A 72 3.89 -19.07 20.97
N MET A 73 4.67 -18.40 21.82
CA MET A 73 4.67 -18.62 23.28
C MET A 73 3.30 -18.37 23.95
N VAL A 74 2.36 -17.70 23.27
CA VAL A 74 1.01 -17.45 23.80
C VAL A 74 0.25 -18.75 24.10
N PHE A 75 0.47 -19.81 23.31
CA PHE A 75 -0.19 -21.11 23.51
C PHE A 75 0.20 -21.72 24.85
N THR A 76 1.47 -21.60 25.22
CA THR A 76 1.97 -22.02 26.55
C THR A 76 1.28 -21.24 27.67
N TYR A 77 1.13 -19.92 27.51
CA TYR A 77 0.51 -19.06 28.52
C TYR A 77 -0.98 -19.37 28.70
N LEU A 78 -1.70 -19.53 27.60
CA LEU A 78 -3.13 -19.86 27.57
C LEU A 78 -3.39 -21.32 27.92
N LYS A 79 -2.34 -22.15 28.02
CA LYS A 79 -2.43 -23.60 28.24
C LYS A 79 -3.29 -24.30 27.19
N CYS A 80 -3.27 -23.79 25.96
CA CYS A 80 -3.87 -24.42 24.79
C CYS A 80 -2.77 -25.04 23.91
N LYS A 81 -3.17 -25.99 23.08
CA LYS A 81 -2.30 -26.57 22.07
C LYS A 81 -2.41 -25.79 20.78
N GLU A 82 -1.37 -25.82 19.97
CA GLU A 82 -1.31 -25.17 18.66
C GLU A 82 -2.37 -25.73 17.69
N ASP A 83 -2.76 -26.99 17.84
CA ASP A 83 -3.80 -27.66 17.05
C ASP A 83 -5.24 -27.42 17.57
N ASP A 84 -5.40 -26.67 18.67
CA ASP A 84 -6.71 -26.30 19.22
C ASP A 84 -6.90 -24.77 19.24
N LEU A 85 -7.48 -24.26 18.16
CA LEU A 85 -7.79 -22.84 17.99
C LEU A 85 -9.15 -22.42 18.56
N SER A 86 -9.82 -23.28 19.35
CA SER A 86 -11.13 -23.00 19.95
C SER A 86 -11.17 -21.68 20.73
N TYR A 87 -10.08 -21.38 21.45
CA TYR A 87 -9.95 -20.17 22.22
C TYR A 87 -10.03 -18.91 21.34
N PHE A 88 -9.31 -18.90 20.21
CA PHE A 88 -9.30 -17.78 19.27
C PHE A 88 -10.62 -17.68 18.49
N HIS A 89 -11.22 -18.82 18.13
CA HIS A 89 -12.55 -18.85 17.52
C HIS A 89 -13.60 -18.21 18.44
N ALA A 90 -13.60 -18.56 19.73
CA ALA A 90 -14.52 -17.98 20.72
C ALA A 90 -14.31 -16.47 20.93
N MET A 91 -13.13 -15.94 20.59
CA MET A 91 -12.84 -14.50 20.61
C MET A 91 -13.33 -13.75 19.36
N GLY A 92 -13.81 -14.45 18.32
CA GLY A 92 -14.16 -13.85 17.04
C GLY A 92 -12.95 -13.52 16.17
N ILE A 93 -11.85 -14.27 16.31
CA ILE A 93 -10.67 -14.12 15.46
C ILE A 93 -10.88 -14.92 14.17
N ASP A 94 -10.72 -14.24 13.03
CA ASP A 94 -10.83 -14.83 11.69
C ASP A 94 -9.46 -15.22 11.12
N VAL A 95 -8.41 -14.51 11.54
CA VAL A 95 -7.03 -14.72 11.09
C VAL A 95 -6.08 -14.73 12.28
N LEU A 96 -5.32 -15.81 12.44
CA LEU A 96 -4.28 -15.90 13.47
C LEU A 96 -2.92 -15.73 12.82
N ARG A 97 -2.26 -14.61 13.10
CA ARG A 97 -0.93 -14.29 12.57
C ARG A 97 0.17 -14.78 13.50
N LEU A 98 1.13 -15.50 12.93
CA LEU A 98 2.30 -16.03 13.61
C LEU A 98 3.49 -15.10 13.35
N ASP A 99 3.79 -14.22 14.31
CA ASP A 99 4.90 -13.25 14.19
C ASP A 99 6.24 -13.97 13.94
N LYS A 100 6.43 -15.08 14.66
CA LYS A 100 7.53 -16.02 14.49
C LYS A 100 6.97 -17.36 14.05
N GLY A 101 7.58 -17.93 13.01
CA GLY A 101 7.26 -19.29 12.56
C GLY A 101 7.78 -20.38 13.49
N TYR A 102 7.23 -21.58 13.30
CA TYR A 102 7.66 -22.86 13.82
C TYR A 102 8.55 -23.58 12.79
N ASP A 103 8.24 -24.84 12.50
CA ASP A 103 9.03 -25.75 11.68
C ASP A 103 8.48 -25.98 10.27
N GLY A 104 7.28 -25.46 9.97
CA GLY A 104 6.55 -25.67 8.73
C GLY A 104 5.42 -26.69 8.89
N TYR A 105 5.66 -27.75 9.67
CA TYR A 105 4.66 -28.79 9.94
C TYR A 105 3.53 -28.24 10.82
N THR A 106 3.90 -27.48 11.86
CA THR A 106 2.93 -26.93 12.82
C THR A 106 1.93 -26.01 12.12
N GLU A 107 2.41 -25.11 11.26
CA GLU A 107 1.59 -24.18 10.48
C GLU A 107 0.67 -24.92 9.50
N ALA A 108 1.20 -25.95 8.83
CA ALA A 108 0.41 -26.79 7.95
C ALA A 108 -0.72 -27.48 8.73
N MET A 109 -0.43 -28.07 9.89
CA MET A 109 -1.45 -28.65 10.76
C MET A 109 -2.49 -27.62 11.22
N MET A 110 -2.06 -26.42 11.61
CA MET A 110 -2.97 -25.35 12.03
C MET A 110 -3.93 -24.91 10.92
N SER A 111 -3.50 -24.96 9.65
CA SER A 111 -4.36 -24.59 8.51
C SER A 111 -5.57 -25.52 8.33
N HIS A 112 -5.51 -26.76 8.83
CA HIS A 112 -6.61 -27.74 8.79
C HIS A 112 -7.59 -27.61 9.97
N ASN A 113 -7.57 -26.50 10.71
CA ASN A 113 -8.42 -26.33 11.89
C ASN A 113 -9.92 -26.35 11.54
N PRO A 114 -10.79 -26.89 12.42
CA PRO A 114 -12.22 -27.05 12.13
C PRO A 114 -13.03 -25.74 12.21
N TYR A 115 -12.39 -24.62 12.56
CA TYR A 115 -13.05 -23.34 12.78
C TYR A 115 -12.98 -22.40 11.56
N GLY A 116 -12.21 -22.77 10.52
CA GLY A 116 -11.99 -21.94 9.34
C GLY A 116 -11.11 -20.71 9.61
N ILE A 117 -10.33 -20.72 10.68
CA ILE A 117 -9.39 -19.62 11.00
C ILE A 117 -8.24 -19.67 9.98
N MET A 118 -7.98 -18.55 9.31
CA MET A 118 -6.82 -18.44 8.42
C MET A 118 -5.53 -18.33 9.24
N ILE A 119 -4.51 -19.07 8.86
CA ILE A 119 -3.18 -18.99 9.44
C ILE A 119 -2.35 -18.01 8.61
N GLU A 120 -1.99 -16.88 9.21
CA GLU A 120 -1.15 -15.88 8.55
C GLU A 120 0.30 -16.03 8.98
N VAL A 121 1.20 -16.20 8.01
CA VAL A 121 2.63 -16.36 8.26
C VAL A 121 3.42 -15.12 7.84
N ASN A 122 4.56 -14.92 8.50
CA ASN A 122 5.44 -13.79 8.20
C ASN A 122 6.08 -13.91 6.80
N MET A 123 5.84 -12.91 5.95
CA MET A 123 6.37 -12.83 4.58
C MET A 123 7.70 -12.08 4.46
N SER A 124 8.15 -11.37 5.50
CA SER A 124 9.25 -10.41 5.37
C SER A 124 10.66 -11.01 5.22
N ASN A 125 10.80 -12.34 5.23
CA ASN A 125 12.10 -13.01 5.20
C ASN A 125 12.26 -13.85 3.94
N HIS A 126 13.31 -13.58 3.16
CA HIS A 126 13.66 -14.37 1.98
C HIS A 126 14.33 -15.70 2.39
N THR A 127 13.51 -16.67 2.78
CA THR A 127 13.93 -17.99 3.26
C THR A 127 13.04 -19.07 2.67
N HIS A 128 13.42 -20.34 2.81
CA HIS A 128 12.58 -21.48 2.42
C HIS A 128 11.43 -21.76 3.41
N TYR A 129 11.00 -20.79 4.21
CA TYR A 129 9.97 -20.99 5.22
C TYR A 129 8.62 -21.39 4.60
N LEU A 130 8.13 -20.64 3.62
CA LEU A 130 6.88 -21.00 2.92
C LEU A 130 6.98 -22.39 2.28
N GLN A 131 8.10 -22.72 1.62
CA GLN A 131 8.29 -24.04 1.00
C GLN A 131 8.19 -25.16 2.03
N ARG A 132 8.80 -25.01 3.21
CA ARG A 132 8.70 -26.00 4.29
C ARG A 132 7.25 -26.23 4.73
N ILE A 133 6.44 -25.17 4.82
CA ILE A 133 5.01 -25.30 5.11
C ILE A 133 4.34 -26.10 3.99
N LEU A 134 4.56 -25.73 2.73
CA LEU A 134 3.96 -26.39 1.56
C LEU A 134 4.34 -27.87 1.43
N ASP A 135 5.57 -28.26 1.79
CA ASP A 135 6.03 -29.65 1.79
C ASP A 135 5.20 -30.54 2.74
N HIS A 136 4.58 -29.95 3.76
CA HIS A 136 3.72 -30.62 4.73
C HIS A 136 2.22 -30.60 4.35
N GLN A 137 1.87 -30.22 3.12
CA GLN A 137 0.50 -30.25 2.58
C GLN A 137 -0.52 -29.46 3.43
N PRO A 138 -0.34 -28.13 3.58
CA PRO A 138 -1.29 -27.29 4.28
C PRO A 138 -2.61 -27.21 3.50
N ASP A 139 -3.68 -26.81 4.16
CA ASP A 139 -4.85 -26.27 3.46
C ASP A 139 -4.51 -24.84 3.00
N THR A 140 -4.22 -24.69 1.71
CA THR A 140 -3.80 -23.42 1.13
C THR A 140 -4.90 -22.36 1.12
N GLU A 141 -6.18 -22.76 1.19
CA GLU A 141 -7.29 -21.80 1.28
C GLU A 141 -7.38 -21.16 2.68
N HIS A 142 -6.79 -21.78 3.69
CA HIS A 142 -6.68 -21.27 5.06
C HIS A 142 -5.25 -20.84 5.42
N LEU A 143 -4.40 -20.59 4.43
CA LEU A 143 -3.05 -20.07 4.59
C LEU A 143 -2.95 -18.71 3.89
N CYS A 144 -2.45 -17.71 4.60
CA CYS A 144 -2.14 -16.40 4.04
C CYS A 144 -0.81 -15.87 4.58
N GLY A 145 -0.38 -14.71 4.09
CA GLY A 145 0.84 -14.08 4.58
C GLY A 145 0.68 -12.58 4.78
N SER A 146 1.47 -12.02 5.70
CA SER A 146 1.66 -10.58 5.76
C SER A 146 3.11 -10.21 6.02
N HIS A 147 3.54 -9.09 5.44
CA HIS A 147 4.80 -8.46 5.79
C HIS A 147 4.74 -7.89 7.21
N ASN A 148 5.90 -7.78 7.87
CA ASN A 148 6.05 -6.95 9.06
C ASN A 148 5.85 -5.46 8.73
N PHE A 149 5.50 -4.67 9.75
CA PHE A 149 5.83 -3.26 9.83
C PHE A 149 7.06 -3.03 10.72
N TYR A 150 7.69 -1.87 10.60
CA TYR A 150 8.98 -1.59 11.23
C TYR A 150 8.95 -0.25 11.98
N PRO A 151 8.83 -0.26 13.32
CA PRO A 151 8.72 0.96 14.13
C PRO A 151 9.98 1.82 14.15
N GLN A 152 11.16 1.23 13.96
CA GLN A 152 12.43 1.93 13.97
C GLN A 152 12.75 2.45 12.56
N ARG A 153 13.09 3.74 12.44
CA ARG A 153 13.51 4.32 11.15
C ARG A 153 14.74 3.59 10.59
N PHE A 154 14.79 3.48 9.26
CA PHE A 154 15.84 2.80 8.48
C PHE A 154 15.95 1.29 8.70
N THR A 155 14.87 0.66 9.17
CA THR A 155 14.83 -0.80 9.37
C THR A 155 13.74 -1.51 8.58
N ALA A 156 12.84 -0.77 7.92
CA ALA A 156 11.85 -1.35 7.04
C ALA A 156 12.49 -1.90 5.76
N LEU A 157 11.73 -2.70 5.01
CA LEU A 157 12.26 -3.37 3.84
C LEU A 157 12.65 -2.37 2.75
N SER A 158 13.75 -2.68 2.05
CA SER A 158 14.00 -2.11 0.73
C SER A 158 12.95 -2.63 -0.26
N LEU A 159 12.71 -1.86 -1.34
CA LEU A 159 11.77 -2.26 -2.39
C LEU A 159 12.15 -3.60 -3.02
N SER A 160 13.44 -3.85 -3.27
CA SER A 160 13.92 -5.10 -3.85
C SER A 160 13.67 -6.32 -2.96
N THR A 161 13.90 -6.20 -1.65
CA THR A 161 13.64 -7.27 -0.68
C THR A 161 12.14 -7.52 -0.56
N PHE A 162 11.34 -6.46 -0.50
CA PHE A 162 9.88 -6.56 -0.50
C PHE A 162 9.39 -7.35 -1.72
N GLN A 163 9.72 -6.92 -2.94
CA GLN A 163 9.30 -7.59 -4.18
C GLN A 163 9.74 -9.07 -4.21
N THR A 164 10.98 -9.35 -3.81
CA THR A 164 11.51 -10.73 -3.79
C THR A 164 10.72 -11.62 -2.82
N CYS A 165 10.39 -11.09 -1.64
CA CYS A 165 9.61 -11.81 -0.64
C CYS A 165 8.14 -11.98 -1.07
N SER A 166 7.50 -10.94 -1.59
CA SER A 166 6.09 -11.00 -2.02
C SER A 166 5.90 -11.97 -3.20
N GLU A 167 6.84 -11.99 -4.14
CA GLU A 167 6.82 -12.89 -5.30
C GLU A 167 6.77 -14.38 -4.90
N MET A 168 7.37 -14.75 -3.77
CA MET A 168 7.31 -16.13 -3.26
C MET A 168 5.86 -16.56 -2.94
N PHE A 169 5.08 -15.67 -2.34
CA PHE A 169 3.68 -15.95 -1.99
C PHE A 169 2.78 -15.83 -3.23
N HIS A 170 3.04 -14.84 -4.09
CA HIS A 170 2.30 -14.63 -5.33
C HIS A 170 2.35 -15.85 -6.25
N ARG A 171 3.52 -16.48 -6.42
CA ARG A 171 3.70 -17.70 -7.25
C ARG A 171 2.90 -18.91 -6.78
N HIS A 172 2.59 -18.96 -5.49
CA HIS A 172 1.80 -20.03 -4.89
C HIS A 172 0.32 -19.65 -4.72
N HIS A 173 -0.11 -18.51 -5.27
CA HIS A 173 -1.48 -17.99 -5.15
C HIS A 173 -1.93 -17.80 -3.69
N ILE A 174 -0.98 -17.51 -2.79
CA ILE A 174 -1.27 -17.29 -1.37
C ILE A 174 -1.59 -15.81 -1.16
N HIS A 175 -2.76 -15.55 -0.58
CA HIS A 175 -3.24 -14.20 -0.29
C HIS A 175 -2.29 -13.47 0.67
N SER A 176 -2.01 -12.21 0.39
CA SER A 176 -0.90 -11.48 1.00
C SER A 176 -1.27 -10.06 1.44
N ALA A 177 -0.58 -9.53 2.45
CA ALA A 177 -0.80 -8.18 2.96
C ALA A 177 0.50 -7.42 3.26
N ALA A 178 0.45 -6.09 3.21
CA ALA A 178 1.52 -5.20 3.67
C ALA A 178 0.98 -3.96 4.40
N PHE A 179 1.87 -3.28 5.11
CA PHE A 179 1.52 -2.15 5.97
C PHE A 179 2.00 -0.81 5.40
N ILE A 180 1.13 0.20 5.51
CA ILE A 180 1.42 1.63 5.27
C ILE A 180 1.23 2.41 6.59
N THR A 181 1.79 3.61 6.70
CA THR A 181 1.80 4.39 7.96
C THR A 181 1.16 5.76 7.81
N SER A 182 0.23 6.11 8.69
CA SER A 182 -0.27 7.48 8.81
C SER A 182 0.76 8.34 9.57
N LYS A 183 0.86 9.62 9.24
CA LYS A 183 1.69 10.58 9.99
C LYS A 183 0.94 11.22 11.15
N HIS A 184 -0.38 11.13 11.15
CA HIS A 184 -1.26 11.72 12.16
C HIS A 184 -1.61 10.72 13.28
N ALA A 185 -1.59 9.42 12.97
CA ALA A 185 -1.81 8.36 13.93
C ALA A 185 -0.61 8.20 14.89
N SER A 186 -0.88 8.23 16.20
CA SER A 186 0.14 8.19 17.27
C SER A 186 0.18 6.88 18.07
N ILE A 187 -0.90 6.10 18.04
CA ILE A 187 -1.03 4.82 18.73
C ILE A 187 -0.31 3.73 17.93
N SER A 188 0.56 3.02 18.63
CA SER A 188 1.45 1.99 18.09
C SER A 188 1.64 0.87 19.12
N PRO A 189 2.13 -0.32 18.75
CA PRO A 189 2.29 -1.44 19.69
C PRO A 189 3.45 -1.21 20.67
N TRP A 190 4.47 -0.45 20.27
CA TRP A 190 5.71 -0.26 21.05
C TRP A 190 5.86 1.19 21.54
N PRO A 191 6.67 1.46 22.58
CA PRO A 191 6.95 2.84 23.01
C PRO A 191 7.70 3.66 21.96
N ILE A 192 8.60 3.02 21.20
CA ILE A 192 9.30 3.64 20.08
C ILE A 192 8.51 3.32 18.81
N SER A 193 8.03 4.36 18.13
CA SER A 193 7.32 4.24 16.87
C SER A 193 7.55 5.48 16.01
N GLU A 194 8.36 5.32 14.97
CA GLU A 194 8.68 6.33 13.96
C GLU A 194 7.94 6.04 12.65
N GLY A 195 6.71 5.53 12.76
CA GLY A 195 5.88 5.04 11.66
C GLY A 195 5.90 3.51 11.55
N LEU A 196 4.77 2.93 11.13
CA LEU A 196 4.55 1.48 11.04
C LEU A 196 4.27 1.05 9.59
N CYS A 197 5.28 1.20 8.74
CA CYS A 197 5.23 0.79 7.33
C CYS A 197 6.09 -0.45 7.07
N THR A 198 5.76 -1.18 5.99
CA THR A 198 6.55 -2.31 5.49
C THR A 198 7.76 -1.87 4.67
N LEU A 199 7.61 -0.82 3.85
CA LEU A 199 8.64 -0.28 2.97
C LEU A 199 9.27 0.97 3.57
N GLU A 200 10.60 1.04 3.62
CA GLU A 200 11.26 2.21 4.23
C GLU A 200 11.01 3.50 3.43
N CYS A 201 10.95 3.40 2.10
CA CYS A 201 10.64 4.53 1.23
C CYS A 201 9.21 5.07 1.41
N HIS A 202 8.34 4.41 2.18
CA HIS A 202 6.99 4.89 2.48
C HIS A 202 6.90 5.75 3.73
N ARG A 203 7.86 5.65 4.65
CA ARG A 203 7.75 6.17 6.02
C ARG A 203 7.36 7.64 6.09
N ASP A 204 7.98 8.44 5.22
CA ASP A 204 7.80 9.89 5.19
C ASP A 204 6.94 10.36 4.01
N LEU A 205 6.24 9.47 3.31
CA LEU A 205 5.32 9.86 2.24
C LEU A 205 3.90 10.11 2.78
N PRO A 206 3.08 10.95 2.12
CA PRO A 206 1.66 11.04 2.41
C PRO A 206 0.98 9.67 2.28
N LEU A 207 -0.01 9.38 3.14
CA LEU A 207 -0.65 8.06 3.19
C LEU A 207 -1.27 7.66 1.84
N ARG A 208 -1.88 8.62 1.13
CA ARG A 208 -2.40 8.44 -0.23
C ARG A 208 -1.34 7.92 -1.21
N VAL A 209 -0.15 8.50 -1.18
CA VAL A 209 0.97 8.12 -2.06
C VAL A 209 1.48 6.73 -1.71
N GLN A 210 1.57 6.39 -0.42
CA GLN A 210 1.96 5.04 0.02
C GLN A 210 0.99 3.98 -0.52
N ALA A 211 -0.32 4.23 -0.39
CA ALA A 211 -1.36 3.34 -0.90
C ALA A 211 -1.30 3.20 -2.43
N GLN A 212 -1.08 4.31 -3.15
CA GLN A 212 -0.99 4.30 -4.61
C GLN A 212 0.26 3.55 -5.08
N HIS A 213 1.42 3.80 -4.47
CA HIS A 213 2.65 3.07 -4.77
C HIS A 213 2.45 1.57 -4.50
N MET A 214 1.89 1.19 -3.34
CA MET A 214 1.62 -0.21 -3.00
C MET A 214 0.69 -0.90 -4.01
N LYS A 215 -0.37 -0.21 -4.43
CA LYS A 215 -1.30 -0.70 -5.46
C LYS A 215 -0.62 -0.87 -6.82
N MET A 216 0.20 0.09 -7.23
CA MET A 216 0.93 0.06 -8.51
C MET A 216 2.00 -1.04 -8.54
N LEU A 217 2.69 -1.28 -7.43
CA LEU A 217 3.63 -2.39 -7.29
C LEU A 217 2.96 -3.75 -7.48
N ASN A 218 1.66 -3.84 -7.18
CA ASN A 218 0.84 -5.03 -7.40
C ASN A 218 1.43 -6.32 -6.79
N ALA A 219 2.19 -6.16 -5.70
CA ALA A 219 2.95 -7.24 -5.07
C ALA A 219 2.18 -7.95 -3.97
N VAL A 220 1.17 -7.29 -3.39
CA VAL A 220 0.32 -7.83 -2.33
C VAL A 220 -1.17 -7.55 -2.58
N ASP A 221 -2.04 -8.29 -1.93
CA ASP A 221 -3.49 -8.18 -2.09
C ASP A 221 -4.10 -7.12 -1.16
N ASP A 222 -3.75 -7.15 0.12
CA ASP A 222 -4.31 -6.27 1.14
C ASP A 222 -3.33 -5.17 1.55
N ILE A 223 -3.88 -3.98 1.83
CA ILE A 223 -3.14 -2.83 2.36
C ILE A 223 -3.70 -2.47 3.73
N ILE A 224 -2.86 -2.46 4.75
CA ILE A 224 -3.25 -2.22 6.14
C ILE A 224 -2.56 -0.97 6.67
N ILE A 225 -3.30 -0.05 7.29
CA ILE A 225 -2.69 1.07 8.00
C ILE A 225 -2.18 0.57 9.35
N GLY A 226 -0.87 0.61 9.55
CA GLY A 226 -0.20 -0.03 10.68
C GLY A 226 -0.38 0.70 12.01
N ASN A 227 -0.48 2.04 12.03
CA ASN A 227 -0.70 2.82 13.25
C ASN A 227 -2.14 3.36 13.34
N ALA A 228 -2.58 3.64 14.56
CA ALA A 228 -3.92 4.13 14.85
C ALA A 228 -3.87 5.49 15.60
N PHE A 229 -4.87 6.36 15.53
CA PHE A 229 -5.99 6.36 14.61
C PHE A 229 -5.64 7.26 13.41
N ALA A 230 -5.76 6.75 12.19
CA ALA A 230 -5.65 7.60 11.00
C ALA A 230 -6.83 8.57 10.92
N LEU A 231 -6.64 9.73 10.28
CA LEU A 231 -7.71 10.72 10.11
C LEU A 231 -8.78 10.24 9.12
N LYS A 232 -10.00 10.77 9.23
CA LYS A 232 -11.09 10.46 8.30
C LYS A 232 -10.71 10.81 6.85
N GLU A 233 -10.04 11.93 6.68
CA GLU A 233 -9.55 12.43 5.39
C GLU A 233 -8.51 11.46 4.80
N GLU A 234 -7.55 11.02 5.62
CA GLU A 234 -6.54 10.03 5.22
C GLU A 234 -7.17 8.69 4.79
N LEU A 235 -8.15 8.19 5.56
CA LEU A 235 -8.89 6.98 5.21
C LEU A 235 -9.67 7.14 3.89
N GLY A 236 -10.29 8.30 3.68
CA GLY A 236 -11.02 8.63 2.45
C GLY A 236 -10.11 8.67 1.22
N GLU A 237 -8.95 9.29 1.33
CA GLU A 237 -7.95 9.37 0.24
C GLU A 237 -7.40 7.98 -0.13
N VAL A 238 -7.08 7.15 0.85
CA VAL A 238 -6.63 5.76 0.60
C VAL A 238 -7.74 4.95 -0.07
N LYS A 239 -8.99 5.08 0.39
CA LYS A 239 -10.13 4.39 -0.23
C LYS A 239 -10.33 4.82 -1.68
N GLN A 240 -10.23 6.11 -1.98
CA GLN A 240 -10.33 6.62 -3.34
C GLN A 240 -9.26 6.00 -4.24
N VAL A 241 -7.99 5.97 -3.80
CA VAL A 241 -6.90 5.33 -4.56
C VAL A 241 -7.17 3.85 -4.81
N PHE A 242 -7.67 3.14 -3.80
CA PHE A 242 -7.95 1.72 -3.85
C PHE A 242 -9.07 1.37 -4.83
N ASP A 243 -10.12 2.19 -4.88
CA ASP A 243 -11.27 1.98 -5.78
C ASP A 243 -11.02 2.42 -7.22
N THR A 244 -10.11 3.37 -7.42
CA THR A 244 -9.89 3.96 -8.75
C THR A 244 -9.17 2.95 -9.64
N SER A 245 -9.70 2.70 -10.84
CA SER A 245 -9.11 1.76 -11.82
C SER A 245 -8.00 2.36 -12.69
N ILE A 246 -7.82 3.68 -12.63
CA ILE A 246 -6.86 4.45 -13.43
C ILE A 246 -6.04 5.28 -12.47
N ASP A 247 -4.72 5.13 -12.50
CA ASP A 247 -3.87 5.81 -11.54
C ASP A 247 -3.78 7.31 -11.86
N GLU A 248 -3.73 8.15 -10.83
CA GLU A 248 -3.74 9.60 -10.97
C GLU A 248 -2.37 10.15 -10.54
N LEU A 249 -1.75 10.96 -11.38
CA LEU A 249 -0.49 11.65 -11.07
C LEU A 249 -0.76 13.15 -10.94
N HIS A 250 -0.32 13.73 -9.83
CA HIS A 250 -0.49 15.13 -9.53
C HIS A 250 0.71 15.92 -10.04
N ILE A 251 0.44 17.06 -10.66
CA ILE A 251 1.45 17.91 -11.29
C ILE A 251 1.29 19.37 -10.85
N HIS A 252 2.42 20.06 -10.72
CA HIS A 252 2.47 21.52 -10.69
C HIS A 252 2.74 22.03 -12.11
N LEU A 253 1.88 22.91 -12.61
CA LEU A 253 2.07 23.54 -13.92
C LEU A 253 3.07 24.68 -13.84
N HIS A 254 3.85 24.86 -14.90
CA HIS A 254 4.62 26.09 -15.07
C HIS A 254 3.73 27.25 -15.47
N GLU A 255 4.12 28.48 -15.08
CA GLU A 255 3.35 29.71 -15.39
C GLU A 255 3.17 29.93 -16.90
N GLU A 256 4.13 29.50 -17.71
CA GLU A 256 4.11 29.62 -19.18
C GLU A 256 3.16 28.62 -19.87
N THR A 257 2.56 27.69 -19.12
CA THR A 257 1.66 26.67 -19.68
C THR A 257 0.43 27.29 -20.30
N THR A 258 0.27 27.11 -21.61
CA THR A 258 -0.82 27.70 -22.38
C THR A 258 -2.16 27.01 -22.09
N PRO A 259 -3.30 27.68 -22.38
CA PRO A 259 -4.62 27.05 -22.26
C PRO A 259 -4.76 25.76 -23.08
N LEU A 260 -4.15 25.70 -24.27
CA LEU A 260 -4.15 24.50 -25.11
C LEU A 260 -3.35 23.36 -24.47
N GLU A 261 -2.21 23.67 -23.86
CA GLU A 261 -1.41 22.67 -23.14
C GLU A 261 -2.16 22.14 -21.91
N LYS A 262 -2.86 23.00 -21.15
CA LYS A 262 -3.74 22.55 -20.06
C LYS A 262 -4.85 21.63 -20.56
N GLU A 263 -5.50 21.97 -21.68
CA GLU A 263 -6.47 21.08 -22.32
C GLU A 263 -5.81 19.73 -22.71
N LEU A 264 -4.62 19.79 -23.30
CA LEU A 264 -3.84 18.62 -23.73
C LEU A 264 -3.50 17.67 -22.58
N LEU A 265 -3.34 18.19 -21.35
CA LEU A 265 -2.97 17.46 -20.12
C LEU A 265 -4.17 16.90 -19.35
N PHE A 266 -5.34 17.55 -19.40
CA PHE A 266 -6.48 17.20 -18.54
C PHE A 266 -7.71 16.66 -19.29
N GLN A 267 -7.62 16.47 -20.61
CA GLN A 267 -8.70 15.92 -21.44
C GLN A 267 -8.98 14.41 -21.27
N GLY A 268 -8.40 13.73 -20.27
CA GLY A 268 -8.77 12.38 -19.86
C GLY A 268 -7.59 11.43 -19.64
N VAL A 269 -7.79 10.16 -20.01
CA VAL A 269 -6.87 9.05 -19.70
C VAL A 269 -5.76 8.90 -20.74
N TYR A 270 -4.52 8.83 -20.30
CA TYR A 270 -3.35 8.47 -21.11
C TYR A 270 -3.00 7.01 -20.91
N GLU A 271 -2.22 6.48 -21.85
CA GLU A 271 -1.64 5.15 -21.76
C GLU A 271 -0.13 5.29 -21.94
N TYR A 272 0.64 4.67 -21.05
CA TYR A 272 2.07 4.52 -21.25
C TYR A 272 2.28 3.51 -22.39
N ARG A 273 2.90 3.95 -23.49
CA ARG A 273 3.24 3.07 -24.62
C ARG A 273 4.02 1.82 -24.19
N GLY A 274 3.69 0.70 -24.84
CA GLY A 274 4.34 -0.61 -24.64
C GLY A 274 5.82 -0.67 -25.00
N ASP A 275 6.25 0.10 -26.00
CA ASP A 275 7.66 0.26 -26.39
C ASP A 275 8.35 1.26 -25.46
N ALA A 276 8.48 0.85 -24.20
CA ALA A 276 8.98 1.66 -23.10
C ALA A 276 10.45 2.09 -23.29
N SER A 277 10.71 3.34 -22.93
CA SER A 277 12.04 3.94 -22.94
C SER A 277 12.55 4.06 -21.51
N ALA A 278 13.84 3.87 -21.30
CA ALA A 278 14.48 4.16 -20.01
C ALA A 278 14.48 5.67 -19.67
N TYR A 279 14.16 6.53 -20.63
CA TYR A 279 14.31 7.98 -20.51
C TYR A 279 12.98 8.73 -20.35
N VAL A 280 11.86 8.16 -20.81
CA VAL A 280 10.57 8.84 -20.85
C VAL A 280 9.40 7.86 -20.81
N ILE A 281 8.38 8.20 -20.03
CA ILE A 281 7.02 7.69 -20.22
C ILE A 281 6.40 8.46 -21.38
N ARG A 282 5.79 7.77 -22.34
CA ARG A 282 5.25 8.40 -23.56
C ARG A 282 3.80 8.03 -23.80
N SER A 283 2.99 9.01 -24.18
CA SER A 283 1.61 8.81 -24.65
C SER A 283 1.37 9.53 -25.97
N SER A 284 1.13 8.76 -27.03
CA SER A 284 0.89 9.30 -28.38
C SER A 284 -0.57 9.74 -28.61
N LYS A 285 -1.45 9.62 -27.60
CA LYS A 285 -2.91 9.87 -27.71
C LYS A 285 -3.25 11.21 -28.37
N ASN A 286 -2.51 12.24 -28.02
CA ASN A 286 -2.78 13.61 -28.44
C ASN A 286 -2.42 13.88 -29.90
N ARG A 287 -1.50 13.10 -30.50
CA ARG A 287 -0.95 13.38 -31.84
C ARG A 287 -2.04 13.49 -32.91
N ALA A 288 -3.00 12.56 -32.90
CA ALA A 288 -4.08 12.54 -33.90
C ALA A 288 -5.03 13.74 -33.74
N LYS A 289 -5.40 14.09 -32.50
CA LYS A 289 -6.38 15.15 -32.23
C LYS A 289 -5.80 16.55 -32.47
N TYR A 290 -4.52 16.78 -32.14
CA TYR A 290 -3.93 18.13 -32.10
C TYR A 290 -2.95 18.43 -33.25
N HIS A 291 -2.85 17.57 -34.26
CA HIS A 291 -1.91 17.76 -35.37
C HIS A 291 -2.10 19.10 -36.11
N THR A 292 -3.33 19.60 -36.24
CA THR A 292 -3.68 20.87 -36.90
C THR A 292 -3.58 22.11 -36.02
N TYR A 293 -3.49 21.96 -34.70
CA TYR A 293 -3.48 23.07 -33.75
C TYR A 293 -2.10 23.72 -33.70
N SER A 294 -1.99 25.04 -33.57
CA SER A 294 -0.67 25.66 -33.34
C SER A 294 -0.19 25.34 -31.93
N LEU A 295 1.04 24.85 -31.82
CA LEU A 295 1.73 24.52 -30.57
C LEU A 295 3.15 25.07 -30.68
N PRO A 296 3.33 26.39 -30.53
CA PRO A 296 4.64 27.02 -30.68
C PRO A 296 5.57 26.60 -29.54
N ALA A 297 6.87 26.78 -29.75
CA ALA A 297 7.84 26.66 -28.68
C ALA A 297 7.58 27.70 -27.57
N HIS A 298 7.79 27.30 -26.32
CA HIS A 298 7.83 28.26 -25.21
C HIS A 298 8.97 29.27 -25.42
N ALA A 299 8.80 30.47 -24.86
CA ALA A 299 9.80 31.54 -24.99
C ALA A 299 11.11 31.17 -24.28
N VAL A 300 11.03 30.41 -23.19
CA VAL A 300 12.18 29.91 -22.45
C VAL A 300 12.34 28.42 -22.70
N THR A 301 13.48 28.03 -23.29
CA THR A 301 13.86 26.61 -23.33
C THR A 301 14.53 26.23 -22.02
N ARG A 302 14.05 25.16 -21.39
CA ARG A 302 14.48 24.70 -20.06
C ARG A 302 15.23 23.39 -20.20
N ASP A 303 16.25 23.19 -19.36
CA ASP A 303 16.76 21.84 -19.12
C ASP A 303 15.63 20.97 -18.56
N ILE A 304 15.70 19.68 -18.86
CA ILE A 304 14.66 18.72 -18.51
C ILE A 304 15.16 17.91 -17.32
N HIS A 305 14.36 17.84 -16.27
CA HIS A 305 14.63 17.06 -15.06
C HIS A 305 13.69 15.86 -14.96
N LYS A 306 14.11 14.81 -14.24
CA LYS A 306 13.20 13.70 -13.91
C LYS A 306 11.90 14.26 -13.29
N GLY A 307 10.75 13.77 -13.77
CA GLY A 307 9.42 14.21 -13.34
C GLY A 307 8.82 15.35 -14.17
N ASP A 308 9.59 15.98 -15.06
CA ASP A 308 9.03 17.02 -15.93
C ASP A 308 7.96 16.46 -16.86
N ILE A 309 6.87 17.21 -16.99
CA ILE A 309 5.79 16.98 -17.93
C ILE A 309 6.12 17.73 -19.22
N LEU A 310 6.18 16.99 -20.32
CA LEU A 310 6.67 17.46 -21.60
C LEU A 310 5.57 17.38 -22.67
N ILE A 311 5.45 18.43 -23.48
CA ILE A 311 4.65 18.43 -24.70
C ILE A 311 5.56 18.75 -25.88
N LEU A 312 5.59 17.86 -26.88
CA LEU A 312 6.39 18.06 -28.08
C LEU A 312 5.71 19.10 -28.96
N ASN A 313 6.38 20.22 -29.23
CA ASN A 313 5.80 21.34 -29.96
C ASN A 313 5.84 21.09 -31.47
N GLU A 314 5.34 22.06 -32.26
CA GLU A 314 5.17 21.89 -33.70
C GLU A 314 6.48 21.70 -34.49
N ALA A 315 7.63 22.12 -33.93
CA ALA A 315 8.94 21.87 -34.52
C ALA A 315 9.37 20.39 -34.44
N TYR A 316 8.70 19.56 -33.62
CA TYR A 316 8.95 18.11 -33.55
C TYR A 316 8.23 17.31 -34.66
N GLY A 317 7.62 17.99 -35.63
CA GLY A 317 7.07 17.38 -36.84
C GLY A 317 6.03 16.30 -36.54
N GLN A 318 6.28 15.06 -36.97
CA GLN A 318 5.33 13.96 -36.79
C GLN A 318 5.02 13.65 -35.31
N TYR A 319 5.90 14.06 -34.38
CA TYR A 319 5.75 13.81 -32.94
C TYR A 319 5.03 14.94 -32.19
N LYS A 320 4.61 16.00 -32.90
CA LYS A 320 3.86 17.13 -32.35
C LYS A 320 2.68 16.66 -31.49
N ALA A 321 2.50 17.35 -30.36
CA ALA A 321 1.52 17.12 -29.32
C ALA A 321 1.68 15.81 -28.52
N GLU A 322 2.74 15.03 -28.72
CA GLU A 322 3.00 13.87 -27.85
C GLU A 322 3.25 14.32 -26.40
N LEU A 323 2.57 13.67 -25.45
CA LEU A 323 2.79 13.86 -24.02
C LEU A 323 3.92 12.92 -23.58
N GLN A 324 4.87 13.45 -22.82
CA GLN A 324 5.90 12.65 -22.17
C GLN A 324 6.08 13.06 -20.70
N ILE A 325 6.54 12.13 -19.87
CA ILE A 325 7.05 12.40 -18.53
C ILE A 325 8.52 11.97 -18.51
N ALA A 326 9.42 12.87 -18.11
CA ALA A 326 10.85 12.59 -18.07
C ALA A 326 11.21 11.62 -16.93
N LEU A 327 12.05 10.61 -17.25
CA LEU A 327 12.58 9.66 -16.26
C LEU A 327 14.04 9.94 -15.89
N CYS A 328 14.70 10.90 -16.55
CA CYS A 328 16.04 11.33 -16.23
C CYS A 328 16.28 12.78 -16.65
N ASP A 329 17.37 13.35 -16.15
CA ASP A 329 17.81 14.68 -16.50
C ASP A 329 18.47 14.70 -17.90
N ARG A 330 18.22 15.76 -18.67
CA ARG A 330 18.86 16.02 -19.97
C ARG A 330 18.82 17.50 -20.35
N LEU A 331 19.70 17.89 -21.26
CA LEU A 331 19.77 19.25 -21.78
C LEU A 331 18.48 19.68 -22.48
N ALA A 332 18.25 20.99 -22.44
CA ALA A 332 17.17 21.68 -23.12
C ALA A 332 17.05 21.33 -24.61
N ASP A 333 15.81 21.19 -25.09
CA ASP A 333 15.49 21.03 -26.51
C ASP A 333 14.35 21.99 -26.88
N SER A 334 14.61 22.93 -27.79
CA SER A 334 13.63 23.93 -28.24
C SER A 334 12.39 23.35 -28.92
N LYS A 335 12.40 22.06 -29.27
CA LYS A 335 11.25 21.34 -29.81
C LYS A 335 10.33 20.77 -28.71
N ILE A 336 10.71 20.89 -27.44
CA ILE A 336 9.98 20.34 -26.29
C ILE A 336 9.58 21.48 -25.36
N ASN A 337 8.28 21.59 -25.10
CA ASN A 337 7.76 22.49 -24.09
C ASN A 337 7.70 21.75 -22.75
N VAL A 338 8.33 22.31 -21.71
CA VAL A 338 8.23 21.82 -20.33
C VAL A 338 7.06 22.54 -19.67
N VAL A 339 5.97 21.81 -19.41
CA VAL A 339 4.67 22.39 -19.01
C VAL A 339 4.34 22.18 -17.54
N GLY A 340 5.10 21.36 -16.85
CA GLY A 340 4.95 21.18 -15.41
C GLY A 340 5.89 20.12 -14.88
N HIS A 341 5.70 19.75 -13.63
CA HIS A 341 6.50 18.76 -12.94
C HIS A 341 5.61 17.94 -11.99
N ILE A 342 5.89 16.64 -11.87
CA ILE A 342 5.22 15.74 -10.93
C ILE A 342 5.43 16.25 -9.50
N VAL A 343 4.39 16.22 -8.67
CA VAL A 343 4.54 16.60 -7.25
C VAL A 343 5.62 15.74 -6.60
N GLU A 344 6.51 16.37 -5.83
CA GLU A 344 7.72 15.72 -5.30
C GLU A 344 7.44 14.39 -4.57
N ASP A 345 6.41 14.35 -3.72
CA ASP A 345 6.02 13.14 -2.99
C ASP A 345 5.61 11.99 -3.94
N GLU A 346 5.11 12.30 -5.14
CA GLU A 346 4.65 11.31 -6.13
C GLU A 346 5.75 10.86 -7.11
N MET A 347 6.97 11.40 -7.00
CA MET A 347 8.08 11.01 -7.87
C MET A 347 8.37 9.50 -7.84
N ILE A 348 8.15 8.85 -6.70
CA ILE A 348 8.28 7.41 -6.53
C ILE A 348 7.33 6.59 -7.41
N LEU A 349 6.17 7.16 -7.77
CA LEU A 349 5.17 6.48 -8.60
C LEU A 349 5.66 6.27 -10.03
N LEU A 350 6.55 7.13 -10.52
CA LEU A 350 7.12 7.02 -11.87
C LEU A 350 7.90 5.72 -12.04
N ASP A 351 8.61 5.29 -10.99
CA ASP A 351 9.43 4.07 -11.00
C ASP A 351 8.57 2.80 -10.92
N ALA A 352 7.32 2.90 -10.48
CA ALA A 352 6.36 1.81 -10.43
C ALA A 352 5.46 1.70 -11.68
N MET A 353 5.56 2.66 -12.61
CA MET A 353 4.73 2.63 -13.83
C MET A 353 5.18 1.55 -14.81
N CYS A 354 4.20 0.81 -15.32
CA CYS A 354 4.40 -0.27 -16.26
C CYS A 354 3.95 0.11 -17.69
N PRO A 355 4.57 -0.46 -18.74
CA PRO A 355 4.06 -0.29 -20.10
C PRO A 355 2.60 -0.76 -20.21
N PHE A 356 1.80 -0.06 -21.02
CA PHE A 356 0.34 -0.19 -21.15
C PHE A 356 -0.51 0.23 -19.94
N GLN A 357 0.11 0.75 -18.87
CA GLN A 357 -0.62 1.31 -17.75
C GLN A 357 -1.37 2.57 -18.16
N LYS A 358 -2.61 2.67 -17.67
CA LYS A 358 -3.49 3.83 -17.89
C LYS A 358 -3.31 4.79 -16.73
N PHE A 359 -3.18 6.07 -17.04
CA PHE A 359 -3.04 7.11 -16.02
C PHE A 359 -3.77 8.40 -16.40
N GLN A 360 -4.04 9.24 -15.42
CA GLN A 360 -4.52 10.61 -15.60
C GLN A 360 -3.57 11.58 -14.93
N LEU A 361 -3.48 12.80 -15.45
CA LEU A 361 -2.83 13.91 -14.78
C LEU A 361 -3.88 14.75 -14.04
N LYS A 362 -3.54 15.22 -12.85
CA LYS A 362 -4.35 16.14 -12.04
C LYS A 362 -3.51 17.35 -11.67
N GLU A 363 -4.11 18.52 -11.70
CA GLU A 363 -3.44 19.72 -11.20
C GLU A 363 -3.45 19.70 -9.67
N GLU A 364 -2.28 19.82 -9.05
CA GLU A 364 -2.16 19.97 -7.61
C GLU A 364 -2.56 21.40 -7.21
N ILE A 365 -3.76 21.54 -6.67
CA ILE A 365 -4.25 22.82 -6.15
C ILE A 365 -3.81 22.91 -4.70
N LYS A 366 -2.76 23.71 -4.42
CA LYS A 366 -2.35 24.03 -3.04
C LYS A 366 -3.56 24.56 -2.27
N LYS A 367 -3.99 23.83 -1.25
CA LYS A 367 -5.03 24.25 -0.31
C LYS A 367 -4.49 25.22 0.72
#